data_AF-A0A531KF78-F1
#
_entry.id   AF-A0A531KF78-F1
#
_cell.length_a   1.000
_cell.length_b   1.000
_cell.length_c   1.000
_cell.angle_alpha   90.00
_cell.angle_beta   90.00
_cell.angle_gamma   90.00
#
_symmetry.space_group_name_H-M   'P 1'
#
loop_
_entity.id
_entity.type
_entity.pdbx_description
1 polymer ?
#
loop_
_entity_poly.entity_id
_entity_poly.type
_entity_poly.pdbx_seq_one_letter_code
_entity_poly.pdbx_strand_id
1 'polypeptide(L)' 'MNWSFQLYSARNFQPWAGVLKMLGELGYAQVEG' A
#
# COMPACT_ATOMS: atom_id res chain seq x y z
N MET A 1 2.82 -2.53 17.69
CA MET A 1 3.45 -3.12 16.48
C MET A 1 2.93 -2.30 15.30
N ASN A 2 3.80 -1.56 14.62
CA ASN A 2 3.42 -0.73 13.49
C ASN A 2 3.54 -1.60 12.24
N TRP A 3 2.41 -1.91 11.60
CA TRP A 3 2.37 -2.71 10.38
C TRP A 3 2.34 -1.75 9.18
N SER A 4 3.26 -1.91 8.24
CA SER A 4 3.35 -1.15 7.00
C SER A 4 3.25 -2.06 5.79
N PHE A 5 2.76 -1.52 4.67
CA PHE A 5 2.71 -2.26 3.41
C PHE A 5 3.93 -1.93 2.54
N GLN A 6 4.64 -2.96 2.07
CA GLN A 6 5.83 -2.79 1.24
C GLN A 6 5.45 -2.54 -0.23
N LEU A 7 5.68 -1.34 -0.77
CA LEU A 7 5.28 -0.91 -2.11
C LEU A 7 5.87 -1.79 -3.21
N TYR A 8 7.07 -2.34 -3.01
CA TYR A 8 7.68 -3.29 -3.96
C TYR A 8 6.79 -4.53 -4.24
N SER A 9 5.95 -4.91 -3.28
CA SER A 9 4.97 -6.00 -3.43
C SER A 9 3.93 -5.71 -4.51
N ALA A 10 3.59 -4.44 -4.72
CA ALA A 10 2.60 -3.97 -5.70
C ALA A 10 3.22 -3.31 -6.94
N ARG A 11 4.53 -3.46 -7.18
CA ARG A 11 5.26 -2.77 -8.28
C ARG A 11 4.66 -2.91 -9.68
N ASN A 12 3.99 -4.03 -9.94
CA ASN A 12 3.36 -4.32 -11.24
C ASN A 12 1.87 -3.90 -11.30
N PHE A 13 1.30 -3.44 -10.18
CA PHE A 13 -0.09 -3.01 -10.09
C PHE A 13 -0.14 -1.48 -10.12
N GLN A 14 -0.44 -0.96 -11.29
CA GLN A 14 -0.62 0.46 -11.55
C GLN A 14 -2.04 0.72 -12.03
N PRO A 15 -2.62 1.90 -11.77
CA PRO A 15 -2.01 3.08 -11.15
C PRO A 15 -1.89 3.00 -9.62
N TRP A 16 -0.81 3.58 -9.07
CA TRP A 16 -0.53 3.60 -7.63
C TRP A 16 -1.64 4.24 -6.78
N ALA A 17 -2.38 5.20 -7.34
CA ALA A 17 -3.53 5.80 -6.66
C ALA A 17 -4.59 4.76 -6.26
N GLY A 18 -4.82 3.74 -7.10
CA GLY A 18 -5.75 2.65 -6.79
C GLY A 18 -5.20 1.75 -5.67
N VAL A 19 -3.90 1.43 -5.73
CA VAL A 19 -3.23 0.63 -4.70
C VAL A 19 -3.29 1.32 -3.34
N LEU A 20 -2.93 2.60 -3.27
CA LEU A 20 -2.95 3.37 -2.01
C LEU A 20 -4.37 3.52 -1.45
N LYS A 21 -5.37 3.73 -2.32
CA LYS A 21 -6.78 3.78 -1.90
C LYS A 21 -7.20 2.45 -1.25
N MET A 22 -6.91 1.32 -1.91
CA MET A 22 -7.23 -0.01 -1.37
C MET A 22 -6.51 -0.27 -0.05
N LEU A 23 -5.23 0.08 0.08
CA LEU A 23 -4.49 -0.06 1.33
C LEU A 23 -5.11 0.74 2.47
N GLY A 24 -5.56 1.98 2.18
CA GLY A 24 -6.29 2.80 3.14
C GLY A 24 -7.63 2.17 3.56
N GLU A 25 -8.40 1.63 2.60
CA GLU A 25 -9.65 0.90 2.87
C GLU A 25 -9.43 -0.37 3.71
N LEU A 26 -8.27 -1.01 3.57
CA LEU A 26 -7.84 -2.17 4.37
C LEU A 26 -7.27 -1.79 5.75
N GLY A 27 -7.16 -0.50 6.07
CA GLY A 27 -6.70 -0.03 7.38
C GLY A 27 -5.19 0.10 7.52
N TYR A 28 -4.42 0.05 6.43
CA TYR A 28 -3.00 0.36 6.48
C TYR A 28 -2.79 1.87 6.69
N ALA A 29 -2.09 2.21 7.77
CA ALA A 29 -1.75 3.60 8.09
C ALA A 29 -0.40 4.04 7.51
N GLN A 30 0.42 3.09 7.05
CA GLN A 30 1.78 3.34 6.58
C GLN A 30 2.13 2.43 5.40
N VAL A 31 2.93 2.95 4.49
CA VAL A 31 3.56 2.19 3.40
C VAL A 31 5.07 2.43 3.45
N GLU A 32 5.84 1.43 3.09
CA GLU A 32 7.31 1.47 3.04
C GLU A 32 7.78 1.03 1.65
N GLY A 33 8.92 1.57 1.21
CA GLY A 33 9.52 1.25 -0.09
C GLY A 33 9.52 2.41 -1.06
#